data_AF-A0A0C9TYY4-F1
#
_entry.id   AF-A0A0C9TYY4-F1
#
_cell.length_a   1.000
_cell.length_b   1.000
_cell.length_c   1.000
_cell.angle_alpha   90.00
_cell.angle_beta   90.00
_cell.angle_gamma   90.00
#
_symmetry.space_group_name_H-M   'P 1'
#
loop_
_entity.id
_entity.type
_entity.pdbx_description
1 polymer ?
#
loop_
_entity_poly.entity_id
_entity_poly.type
_entity_poly.pdbx_seq_one_letter_code
_entity_poly.pdbx_strand_id
1 'polypeptide(L)'
;MRSLLSLVILSLGLLAAAEPALSPYTLHEKRTHVPAGWSLKRRHDASTVVPLRFALTQKNIDEVGKYLMEVSHPKSENYGKHWTAGEVIKTFAPSEESIEAMAPLTGDEQEVP
;
A
#
# COMPACT_ATOMS: atom_id res chain seq x y z
N MET A 1 20.03 -17.52 -46.11
CA MET A 1 20.92 -17.39 -44.92
C MET A 1 20.99 -15.97 -44.38
N ARG A 2 21.13 -14.91 -45.20
CA ARG A 2 21.21 -13.51 -44.73
C ARG A 2 19.95 -13.00 -44.00
N SER A 3 18.76 -13.32 -44.52
CA SER A 3 17.47 -12.93 -43.90
C SER A 3 17.18 -13.63 -42.57
N LEU A 4 17.64 -14.89 -42.41
CA LEU A 4 17.56 -15.62 -41.15
C LEU A 4 18.41 -14.96 -40.06
N LEU A 5 19.60 -14.47 -40.43
CA LEU A 5 20.50 -13.78 -39.52
C LEU A 5 19.90 -12.43 -39.05
N SER A 6 19.22 -11.70 -39.96
CA SER A 6 18.50 -10.47 -39.61
C SER A 6 17.32 -10.71 -38.66
N LEU A 7 16.55 -11.79 -38.87
CA LEU A 7 15.45 -12.19 -37.98
C LEU A 7 15.95 -12.59 -36.58
N VAL A 8 17.08 -13.30 -36.51
CA VAL A 8 17.71 -13.67 -35.23
C VAL A 8 18.18 -12.43 -34.49
N ILE A 9 18.88 -11.51 -35.16
CA ILE A 9 19.34 -10.25 -34.54
C ILE A 9 18.16 -9.40 -34.07
N LEU A 10 17.09 -9.30 -34.87
CA LEU A 10 15.88 -8.57 -34.48
C LEU A 10 15.21 -9.19 -33.25
N SER A 11 15.08 -10.52 -33.21
CA SER A 11 14.50 -11.22 -32.06
C SER A 11 15.34 -11.06 -30.78
N LEU A 12 16.67 -11.06 -30.90
CA LEU A 12 17.58 -10.84 -29.78
C LEU A 12 17.51 -9.40 -29.26
N GLY A 13 17.34 -8.42 -30.15
CA GLY A 13 17.14 -7.02 -29.80
C GLY A 13 15.84 -6.78 -29.03
N LEU A 14 14.73 -7.43 -29.44
CA LEU A 14 13.46 -7.37 -28.71
C LEU A 14 13.55 -8.01 -27.31
N LEU A 15 14.32 -9.09 -27.16
CA LEU A 15 14.51 -9.74 -25.85
C LEU A 15 15.37 -8.88 -24.90
N ALA A 16 16.32 -8.12 -25.43
CA ALA A 16 17.17 -7.21 -24.64
C ALA A 16 16.45 -5.91 -24.23
N ALA A 17 15.40 -5.51 -24.96
CA ALA A 17 14.55 -4.36 -24.65
C ALA A 17 13.36 -4.71 -23.73
N ALA A 18 13.22 -5.98 -23.33
CA ALA A 18 12.26 -6.36 -22.31
C ALA A 18 12.72 -5.77 -20.98
N GLU A 19 12.10 -4.67 -20.55
CA GLU A 19 12.30 -4.16 -19.20
C GLU A 19 11.91 -5.27 -18.22
N PRO A 20 12.75 -5.57 -17.21
CA PRO A 20 12.32 -6.46 -16.15
C PRO A 20 11.03 -5.88 -15.59
N ALA A 21 9.98 -6.69 -15.46
CA ALA A 21 8.79 -6.33 -14.70
C ALA A 21 9.25 -6.09 -13.26
N LEU A 22 9.68 -4.86 -12.96
CA LEU A 22 9.99 -4.40 -11.63
C LEU A 22 8.71 -4.67 -10.85
N SER A 23 8.82 -5.53 -9.84
CA SER A 23 7.76 -5.66 -8.85
C SER A 23 7.39 -4.23 -8.41
N PRO A 24 6.11 -3.82 -8.49
CA PRO A 24 5.68 -2.46 -8.10
C PRO A 24 5.85 -2.22 -6.59
N TYR A 25 6.44 -3.17 -5.87
CA TYR A 25 6.72 -3.09 -4.45
C TYR A 25 7.79 -2.06 -4.14
N THR A 26 7.36 -0.95 -3.53
CA THR A 26 8.27 0.00 -2.90
C THR A 26 8.40 -0.35 -1.42
N LEU A 27 9.63 -0.66 -0.99
CA LEU A 27 9.91 -0.85 0.43
C LEU A 27 9.88 0.50 1.15
N HIS A 28 8.82 0.74 1.93
CA HIS A 28 8.66 1.99 2.68
C HIS A 28 9.53 1.99 3.94
N GLU A 29 9.53 0.89 4.68
CA GLU A 29 10.31 0.75 5.90
C GLU A 29 10.66 -0.72 6.13
N LYS A 30 11.88 -0.96 6.63
CA LYS A 30 12.30 -2.26 7.13
C LYS A 30 13.12 -2.08 8.38
N ARG A 31 12.84 -2.92 9.37
CA ARG A 31 13.70 -3.07 10.54
C ARG A 31 15.03 -3.72 10.14
N THR A 32 16.14 -3.01 10.35
CA THR A 32 17.49 -3.47 9.96
C THR A 32 18.19 -4.31 11.03
N HIS A 33 17.80 -4.17 12.30
CA HIS A 33 18.46 -4.85 13.43
C HIS A 33 17.46 -5.34 14.48
N VAL A 34 17.78 -6.47 15.11
CA VAL A 34 17.06 -6.98 16.29
C VAL A 34 17.36 -6.07 17.48
N PRO A 35 16.36 -5.64 18.28
CA PRO A 35 16.60 -4.72 19.39
C PRO A 35 17.45 -5.39 20.48
N ALA A 36 18.18 -4.60 21.26
CA ALA A 36 18.97 -5.12 22.39
C ALA A 36 18.08 -5.88 23.38
N GLY A 37 18.59 -6.99 23.93
CA GLY A 37 17.86 -7.85 24.86
C GLY A 37 16.95 -8.88 24.18
N TRP A 38 16.84 -8.88 22.85
CA TRP A 38 16.08 -9.89 22.10
C TRP A 38 16.99 -10.96 21.51
N SER A 39 16.60 -12.21 21.68
CA SER A 39 17.25 -13.36 21.05
C SER A 39 16.20 -14.33 20.51
N LEU A 40 16.51 -14.97 19.39
CA LEU A 40 15.64 -16.00 18.81
C LEU A 40 15.58 -17.20 19.75
N LYS A 41 14.42 -17.48 20.34
CA LYS A 41 14.24 -18.65 21.22
C LYS A 41 13.84 -19.91 20.49
N ARG A 42 12.85 -19.82 19.60
CA ARG A 42 12.33 -20.95 18.83
C ARG A 42 11.58 -20.47 17.60
N ARG A 43 11.35 -21.38 16.65
CA ARG A 43 10.41 -21.17 15.56
C ARG A 43 8.99 -21.04 16.11
N HIS A 44 8.22 -20.13 15.52
CA HIS A 44 6.80 -20.00 15.81
C HIS A 44 6.06 -21.28 15.42
N ASP A 45 5.05 -21.69 16.19
CA ASP A 45 4.21 -22.82 15.78
C ASP A 45 3.51 -22.49 14.45
N ALA A 46 3.50 -23.46 13.53
CA ALA A 46 2.99 -23.29 12.17
C ALA A 46 1.47 -23.11 12.12
N SER A 47 0.75 -23.54 13.16
CA SER A 47 -0.70 -23.43 13.27
C SER A 47 -1.14 -22.14 13.97
N THR A 48 -0.21 -21.29 14.44
CA THR A 48 -0.61 -20.06 15.12
C THR A 48 -1.08 -18.99 14.13
N VAL A 49 -2.23 -18.40 14.45
CA VAL A 49 -2.77 -17.23 13.77
C VAL A 49 -2.00 -15.98 14.20
N VAL A 50 -1.46 -15.25 13.22
CA VAL A 50 -0.84 -13.95 13.43
C VAL A 50 -1.77 -12.89 12.83
N PRO A 51 -2.47 -12.08 13.65
CA PRO A 51 -3.34 -11.05 13.13
C PRO A 51 -2.51 -9.96 12.46
N LEU A 52 -2.72 -9.75 11.17
CA LEU A 52 -2.07 -8.71 10.38
C LEU A 52 -3.05 -7.58 10.10
N ARG A 53 -2.52 -6.35 10.04
CA ARG A 53 -3.30 -5.17 9.65
C ARG A 53 -2.64 -4.56 8.43
N PHE A 54 -3.43 -4.38 7.37
CA PHE A 54 -2.98 -3.80 6.12
C PHE A 54 -3.53 -2.37 6.03
N ALA A 55 -2.63 -1.40 5.93
CA ALA A 55 -3.01 -0.02 5.67
C ALA A 55 -3.12 0.18 4.15
N LEU A 56 -4.32 0.50 3.68
CA LEU A 56 -4.58 0.76 2.26
C LEU A 56 -4.35 2.23 1.93
N THR A 57 -4.04 2.52 0.67
CA THR A 57 -3.87 3.88 0.18
C THR A 57 -5.16 4.68 0.35
N GLN A 58 -5.06 5.80 1.05
CA GLN A 58 -6.16 6.72 1.31
C GLN A 58 -6.34 7.71 0.15
N LYS A 59 -7.58 8.11 -0.14
CA LYS A 59 -7.87 9.16 -1.13
C LYS A 59 -7.60 10.54 -0.57
N ASN A 60 -7.39 11.54 -1.43
CA ASN A 60 -7.30 12.96 -1.08
C ASN A 60 -6.19 13.32 -0.07
N ILE A 61 -5.14 12.50 0.03
CA ILE A 61 -4.08 12.69 1.03
C ILE A 61 -3.29 13.99 0.79
N ASP A 62 -3.21 14.42 -0.46
CA ASP A 62 -2.63 15.68 -0.93
C ASP A 62 -3.40 16.91 -0.43
N GLU A 63 -4.72 16.79 -0.24
CA GLU A 63 -5.59 17.88 0.22
C GLU A 63 -5.66 17.99 1.76
N VAL A 64 -5.08 17.03 2.52
CA VAL A 64 -5.12 17.01 4.00
C VAL A 64 -4.65 18.34 4.59
N GLY A 65 -3.57 18.90 4.06
CA GLY A 65 -3.03 20.18 4.55
C GLY A 65 -4.03 21.30 4.40
N LYS A 66 -4.72 21.38 3.27
CA LYS A 66 -5.75 22.40 3.01
C LYS A 66 -6.95 22.23 3.94
N TYR A 67 -7.48 21.00 4.06
CA TYR A 67 -8.62 20.73 4.95
C TYR A 67 -8.29 21.03 6.41
N LEU A 68 -7.07 20.68 6.85
CA LEU A 68 -6.61 21.00 8.18
C LEU A 68 -6.56 22.52 8.40
N MET A 69 -6.03 23.27 7.45
CA MET A 69 -5.96 24.74 7.54
C MET A 69 -7.34 25.38 7.52
N GLU A 70 -8.29 24.84 6.76
CA GLU A 70 -9.67 25.33 6.73
C GLU A 70 -10.33 25.31 8.12
N VAL A 71 -10.11 24.27 8.91
CA VAL A 71 -10.74 24.16 10.25
C VAL A 71 -9.87 24.71 11.39
N SER A 72 -8.58 24.92 11.16
CA SER A 72 -7.61 25.32 12.20
C SER A 72 -7.04 26.73 12.05
N HIS A 73 -7.16 27.37 10.89
CA HIS A 73 -6.63 28.71 10.70
C HIS A 73 -7.60 29.77 11.27
N PRO A 74 -7.14 30.70 12.13
CA PRO A 74 -8.03 31.62 12.86
C PRO A 74 -8.76 32.63 11.95
N LYS A 75 -8.28 32.85 10.73
CA LYS A 75 -8.95 33.70 9.72
C LYS A 75 -9.92 32.93 8.82
N SER A 76 -10.01 31.60 8.97
CA SER A 76 -10.94 30.80 8.19
C SER A 76 -12.35 30.96 8.75
N GLU A 77 -13.34 31.04 7.88
CA GLU A 77 -14.76 31.03 8.26
C GLU A 77 -15.19 29.70 8.91
N ASN A 78 -14.40 28.65 8.71
CA ASN A 78 -14.62 27.32 9.26
C ASN A 78 -13.72 27.00 10.46
N TYR A 79 -13.04 28.02 11.02
CA TYR A 79 -12.24 27.85 12.22
C TYR A 79 -13.06 27.22 13.37
N GLY A 80 -12.51 26.17 13.98
CA GLY A 80 -13.13 25.43 15.08
C GLY A 80 -14.26 24.48 14.67
N LYS A 81 -14.67 24.46 13.39
CA LYS A 81 -15.67 23.52 12.86
C LYS A 81 -14.99 22.22 12.43
N HIS A 82 -14.47 21.47 13.40
CA HIS A 82 -13.80 20.20 13.13
C HIS A 82 -14.77 19.15 12.58
N TRP A 83 -14.22 18.27 11.74
CA TRP A 83 -14.97 17.17 11.16
C TRP A 83 -15.25 16.08 12.20
N THR A 84 -16.41 15.46 12.05
CA THR A 84 -16.75 14.21 12.70
C THR A 84 -15.91 13.05 12.15
N ALA A 85 -15.81 11.95 12.90
CA ALA A 85 -15.15 10.75 12.43
C ALA A 85 -15.73 10.22 11.10
N GLY A 86 -17.06 10.33 10.92
CA GLY A 86 -17.73 9.91 9.68
C GLY A 86 -17.32 10.75 8.47
N GLU A 87 -17.17 12.06 8.63
CA GLU A 87 -16.71 12.96 7.56
C GLU A 87 -15.26 12.68 7.17
N VAL A 88 -14.39 12.42 8.16
CA VAL A 88 -12.99 12.01 7.91
C VAL A 88 -12.97 10.69 7.13
N ILE A 89 -13.70 9.67 7.59
CA ILE A 89 -13.75 8.37 6.92
C ILE A 89 -14.26 8.53 5.49
N LYS A 90 -15.38 9.22 5.29
CA LYS A 90 -15.96 9.44 3.97
C LYS A 90 -14.98 10.12 3.00
N THR A 91 -14.18 11.06 3.50
CA THR A 91 -13.29 11.87 2.67
C THR A 91 -11.99 11.13 2.32
N PHE A 92 -11.43 10.35 3.25
CA PHE A 92 -10.12 9.71 3.08
C PHE A 92 -10.19 8.19 2.86
N ALA A 93 -11.37 7.59 2.84
CA ALA A 93 -11.51 6.15 2.61
C ALA A 93 -10.82 5.71 1.31
N PRO A 94 -10.18 4.53 1.30
CA PRO A 94 -9.68 3.90 0.07
C PRO A 94 -10.77 3.73 -1.00
N SER A 95 -10.39 3.40 -2.23
CA SER A 95 -11.37 3.02 -3.26
C SER A 95 -11.99 1.65 -2.92
N GLU A 96 -13.23 1.45 -3.35
CA GLU A 96 -13.89 0.13 -3.27
C GLU A 96 -13.04 -0.93 -3.98
N GLU A 97 -12.50 -0.61 -5.16
CA GLU A 97 -11.54 -1.45 -5.87
C GLU A 97 -10.34 -1.87 -5.00
N SER A 98 -9.75 -0.95 -4.22
CA SER A 98 -8.61 -1.27 -3.35
C SER A 98 -9.03 -2.20 -2.19
N ILE A 99 -10.25 -2.05 -1.70
CA ILE A 99 -10.80 -2.89 -0.63
C ILE A 99 -11.11 -4.29 -1.17
N GLU A 100 -11.76 -4.38 -2.34
CA GLU A 100 -12.08 -5.63 -3.02
C GLU A 100 -10.83 -6.42 -3.39
N ALA A 101 -9.77 -5.75 -3.86
CA ALA A 101 -8.50 -6.38 -4.17
C ALA A 101 -7.86 -7.08 -2.95
N MET A 102 -8.19 -6.66 -1.73
CA MET A 102 -7.69 -7.26 -0.48
C MET A 102 -8.59 -8.35 0.09
N ALA A 103 -9.82 -8.50 -0.40
CA ALA A 103 -10.76 -9.50 0.09
C ALA A 103 -10.21 -10.95 -0.02
N PRO A 104 -9.56 -11.37 -1.14
CA PRO A 104 -8.99 -12.71 -1.25
C PRO A 104 -7.86 -12.99 -0.24
N LEU A 105 -7.15 -11.95 0.20
CA LEU A 105 -6.06 -12.07 1.19
C LEU A 105 -6.58 -12.20 2.62
N THR A 106 -7.80 -11.75 2.87
CA THR A 106 -8.37 -11.68 4.22
C THR A 106 -9.12 -12.95 4.59
N GLY A 107 -9.49 -13.80 3.61
CA GLY A 107 -10.30 -15.00 3.86
C GLY A 107 -11.69 -14.64 4.41
N ASP A 108 -12.61 -15.59 4.42
CA ASP A 108 -13.98 -15.42 4.93
C ASP A 108 -14.04 -15.27 6.47
N GLU A 109 -13.33 -14.30 7.04
CA GLU A 109 -13.38 -13.93 8.47
C GLU A 109 -14.14 -12.61 8.68
N GLN A 110 -15.18 -12.37 7.90
CA GLN A 110 -16.25 -11.43 8.29
C GLN A 110 -17.23 -12.12 9.23
N GLU A 111 -16.78 -12.51 10.43
CA GLU A 111 -17.69 -12.69 11.55
C GLU A 111 -16.96 -12.55 12.89
N VAL A 112 -16.91 -11.32 13.42
CA VAL A 112 -16.75 -11.07 14.86
C VAL A 112 -17.61 -9.85 15.21
N PRO A 113 -18.50 -9.93 16.22
CA PRO A 113 -19.57 -8.96 16.50
C PRO A 113 -19.11 -7.55 16.88
#